data_AF-A0A6N0LSR5-F1
#
_entry.id   AF-A0A6N0LSR5-F1
#
_cell.length_a   1.000
_cell.length_b   1.000
_cell.length_c   1.000
_cell.angle_alpha   90.00
_cell.angle_beta   90.00
_cell.angle_gamma   90.00
#
_symmetry.space_group_name_H-M   'P 1'
#
loop_
_entity.id
_entity.type
_entity.pdbx_description
1 polymer ?
#
loop_
_entity_poly.entity_id
_entity_poly.type
_entity_poly.pdbx_seq_one_letter_code
_entity_poly.pdbx_strand_id
1 'polypeptide(L)'
;MTNPTELLRSRYGEIPFNYEIDWNESLETLIAHRSVRSYLSKPLPPGTLEWLVAAAQSAPSSANMQTWSVVAVEDQERKAELCRLANNQVWINQAPVFFVWLADLGRLAHIADSRGLAPVALDYVELLVKAIVDASVAAQNAIVAAESVGLGTVYIGAIRKSTQEVATLLNLPPFVFPVFGLCVGYPNPEAQPVVKPRLPQPAVFHRETYKLAEQDEAIAHYNDIMKEFYTEQKMNVAGDWSQHSAERIATLNYLKGCKDLRETLNNFGFKLL
;
A
#
# COMPACT_ATOMS: atom_id res chain seq x y z
N MET A 1 -5.48 21.94 -13.53
CA MET A 1 -6.53 20.93 -13.35
C MET A 1 -6.62 20.11 -14.61
N THR A 2 -6.36 18.81 -14.47
CA THR A 2 -6.50 17.81 -15.52
C THR A 2 -7.98 17.62 -15.83
N ASN A 3 -8.33 17.40 -17.10
CA ASN A 3 -9.71 17.18 -17.49
C ASN A 3 -10.27 15.90 -16.82
N PRO A 4 -11.37 15.98 -16.03
CA PRO A 4 -11.97 14.82 -15.37
C PRO A 4 -12.28 13.66 -16.32
N THR A 5 -12.73 13.99 -17.54
CA THR A 5 -13.03 12.99 -18.58
C THR A 5 -11.79 12.19 -18.96
N GLU A 6 -10.65 12.85 -19.14
CA GLU A 6 -9.40 12.20 -19.55
C GLU A 6 -8.82 11.33 -18.43
N LEU A 7 -8.94 11.78 -17.18
CA LEU A 7 -8.52 10.99 -16.01
C LEU A 7 -9.38 9.73 -15.85
N LEU A 8 -10.70 9.85 -15.99
CA LEU A 8 -11.60 8.69 -15.91
C LEU A 8 -11.35 7.70 -17.04
N ARG A 9 -11.15 8.18 -18.28
CA ARG A 9 -10.75 7.32 -19.41
C ARG A 9 -9.41 6.64 -19.16
N SER A 10 -8.42 7.36 -18.63
CA SER A 10 -7.14 6.75 -18.27
C SER A 10 -7.28 5.69 -17.17
N ARG A 11 -8.25 5.86 -16.26
CA ARG A 11 -8.50 4.95 -15.13
C ARG A 11 -9.32 3.72 -15.53
N TYR A 12 -10.26 3.85 -16.46
CA TYR A 12 -11.24 2.81 -16.75
C TYR A 12 -11.30 2.38 -18.22
N GLY A 13 -10.54 3.01 -19.13
CA GLY A 13 -10.67 2.85 -20.58
C GLY A 13 -11.84 3.63 -21.19
N GLU A 14 -12.86 3.92 -20.37
CA GLU A 14 -14.10 4.59 -20.76
C GLU A 14 -14.56 5.62 -19.71
N ILE A 15 -15.76 6.18 -19.90
CA ILE A 15 -16.45 6.97 -18.87
C ILE A 15 -17.47 6.05 -18.18
N PRO A 16 -17.14 5.47 -17.00
CA PRO A 16 -17.92 4.36 -16.43
C PRO A 16 -19.19 4.79 -15.69
N PHE A 17 -19.36 6.09 -15.41
CA PHE A 17 -20.49 6.62 -14.68
C PHE A 17 -20.72 8.10 -15.02
N ASN A 18 -21.94 8.56 -14.77
CA ASN A 18 -22.24 9.98 -14.74
C ASN A 18 -21.65 10.60 -13.46
N TYR A 19 -20.87 11.67 -13.61
CA TYR A 19 -20.21 12.36 -12.50
C TYR A 19 -20.67 13.83 -12.41
N GLU A 20 -21.99 14.05 -12.40
CA GLU A 20 -22.62 15.36 -12.13
C GLU A 20 -22.32 15.87 -10.70
N ILE A 21 -21.06 16.19 -10.45
CA ILE A 21 -20.54 16.71 -9.19
C ILE A 21 -19.57 17.87 -9.48
N ASP A 22 -19.40 18.74 -8.49
CA ASP A 22 -18.34 19.76 -8.52
C ASP A 22 -16.98 19.09 -8.32
N TRP A 23 -16.28 18.83 -9.43
CA TRP A 23 -14.96 18.22 -9.41
C TRP A 23 -13.95 19.13 -8.69
N ASN A 24 -13.17 18.55 -7.77
CA ASN A 24 -12.20 19.28 -6.97
C ASN A 24 -10.80 18.64 -6.98
N GLU A 25 -9.83 19.33 -6.40
CA GLU A 25 -8.43 18.91 -6.38
C GLU A 25 -8.20 17.59 -5.61
N SER A 26 -9.03 17.28 -4.62
CA SER A 26 -8.95 16.02 -3.87
C SER A 26 -9.33 14.83 -4.75
N LEU A 27 -10.42 14.96 -5.52
CA LEU A 27 -10.83 13.95 -6.50
C LEU A 27 -9.80 13.80 -7.61
N GLU A 28 -9.25 14.92 -8.11
CA GLU A 28 -8.17 14.90 -9.09
C GLU A 28 -6.97 14.12 -8.57
N THR A 29 -6.50 14.42 -7.36
CA THR A 29 -5.34 13.75 -6.72
C THR A 29 -5.57 12.25 -6.58
N LEU A 30 -6.73 11.84 -6.04
CA LEU A 30 -7.07 10.43 -5.85
C LEU A 30 -7.14 9.66 -7.17
N ILE A 31 -7.80 10.23 -8.18
CA ILE A 31 -8.04 9.54 -9.46
C ILE A 31 -6.79 9.56 -10.34
N ALA A 32 -5.95 10.59 -10.25
CA ALA A 32 -4.68 10.69 -10.97
C ALA A 32 -3.54 9.86 -10.36
N HIS A 33 -3.80 9.14 -9.24
CA HIS A 33 -2.80 8.32 -8.56
C HIS A 33 -2.10 7.34 -9.52
N ARG A 34 -0.78 7.30 -9.41
CA ARG A 34 0.08 6.34 -10.12
C ARG A 34 1.34 6.12 -9.31
N SER A 35 1.74 4.86 -9.16
CA SER A 35 2.92 4.53 -8.37
C SER A 35 4.20 4.96 -9.07
N VAL A 36 5.04 5.72 -8.36
CA VAL A 36 6.32 6.24 -8.84
C VAL A 36 7.44 5.30 -8.41
N ARG A 37 8.27 4.88 -9.37
CA ARG A 37 9.38 3.94 -9.16
C ARG A 37 10.72 4.47 -9.66
N SER A 38 10.81 5.77 -9.89
CA SER A 38 12.04 6.48 -10.24
C SER A 38 11.98 7.86 -9.60
N TYR A 39 13.03 8.20 -8.85
CA TYR A 39 13.07 9.40 -8.01
C TYR A 39 14.30 10.24 -8.35
N LEU A 40 14.17 11.56 -8.25
CA LEU A 40 15.31 12.47 -8.26
C LEU A 40 16.07 12.37 -6.93
N SER A 41 17.37 12.66 -6.93
CA SER A 41 18.21 12.77 -5.71
C SER A 41 17.91 14.01 -4.86
N LYS A 42 16.81 14.73 -5.15
CA LYS A 42 16.43 15.96 -4.47
C LYS A 42 15.93 15.64 -3.05
N PRO A 43 16.50 16.26 -1.99
CA PRO A 43 16.04 16.05 -0.63
C PRO A 43 14.64 16.62 -0.41
N LEU A 44 13.92 16.07 0.57
CA LEU A 44 12.64 16.62 1.00
C LEU A 44 12.87 17.90 1.83
N PRO A 45 11.99 18.91 1.72
CA PRO A 45 12.04 20.07 2.60
C PRO A 45 11.96 19.68 4.09
N PRO A 46 12.58 20.45 5.00
CA PRO A 46 12.38 20.24 6.44
C PRO A 46 10.89 20.27 6.83
N GLY A 47 10.50 19.46 7.81
CA GLY A 47 9.10 19.34 8.23
C GLY A 47 8.26 18.40 7.37
N THR A 48 8.81 17.85 6.27
CA THR A 48 8.03 17.03 5.32
C THR A 48 7.48 15.76 5.95
N LEU A 49 8.32 15.06 6.71
CA LEU A 49 7.91 13.81 7.35
C LEU A 49 6.84 14.08 8.40
N GLU A 50 6.97 15.18 9.14
CA GLU A 50 6.07 15.57 10.23
C GLU A 50 4.66 15.88 9.72
N TRP A 51 4.50 16.67 8.65
CA TRP A 51 3.16 16.94 8.12
C TRP A 51 2.58 15.74 7.37
N LEU A 52 3.40 14.88 6.75
CA LEU A 52 2.93 13.61 6.20
C LEU A 52 2.37 12.70 7.29
N VAL A 53 3.05 12.62 8.43
CA VAL A 53 2.58 11.88 9.60
C VAL A 53 1.35 12.54 10.22
N ALA A 54 1.25 13.87 10.25
CA ALA A 54 0.04 14.56 10.71
C ALA A 54 -1.18 14.25 9.82
N ALA A 55 -1.00 14.22 8.50
CA ALA A 55 -2.03 13.77 7.56
C ALA A 55 -2.43 12.30 7.82
N ALA A 56 -1.46 11.43 8.06
CA ALA A 56 -1.69 10.03 8.40
C ALA A 56 -2.48 9.87 9.72
N GLN A 57 -2.10 10.62 10.76
CA GLN A 57 -2.78 10.67 12.06
C GLN A 57 -4.21 11.22 11.99
N SER A 58 -4.54 11.94 10.91
CA SER A 58 -5.90 12.42 10.66
C SER A 58 -6.82 11.35 10.08
N ALA A 59 -6.33 10.13 9.81
CA ALA A 59 -7.15 9.01 9.41
C ALA A 59 -8.03 8.51 10.57
N PRO A 60 -9.23 7.95 10.30
CA PRO A 60 -10.03 7.30 11.33
C PRO A 60 -9.27 6.09 11.91
N SER A 61 -9.50 5.80 13.19
CA SER A 61 -8.91 4.66 13.89
C SER A 61 -9.98 3.89 14.67
N SER A 62 -9.95 2.56 14.58
CA SER A 62 -10.92 1.69 15.24
C SER A 62 -10.93 1.93 16.76
N ALA A 63 -12.09 2.34 17.29
CA ALA A 63 -12.28 2.71 18.70
C ALA A 63 -11.23 3.73 19.24
N ASN A 64 -10.63 4.54 18.35
CA ASN A 64 -9.54 5.46 18.64
C ASN A 64 -8.31 4.79 19.31
N MET A 65 -8.09 3.49 19.06
CA MET A 65 -6.98 2.74 19.65
C MET A 65 -5.62 3.10 19.04
N GLN A 66 -5.62 3.67 17.83
CA GLN A 66 -4.45 4.14 17.10
C GLN A 66 -3.38 3.04 16.95
N THR A 67 -3.80 1.85 16.50
CA THR A 67 -3.00 0.61 16.51
C THR A 67 -1.99 0.51 15.37
N TRP A 68 -1.30 1.61 15.09
CA TRP A 68 -0.30 1.70 14.05
C TRP A 68 0.88 2.58 14.48
N SER A 69 2.02 2.33 13.85
CA SER A 69 3.23 3.15 13.93
C SER A 69 3.87 3.24 12.55
N VAL A 70 4.80 4.18 12.36
CA VAL A 70 5.59 4.29 11.13
C VAL A 70 7.03 4.62 11.48
N VAL A 71 7.97 3.94 10.81
CA VAL A 71 9.40 4.23 10.91
C VAL A 71 9.85 4.90 9.62
N ALA A 72 10.38 6.11 9.71
CA ALA A 72 11.05 6.76 8.58
C ALA A 72 12.49 6.26 8.49
N VAL A 73 12.88 5.70 7.35
CA VAL A 73 14.26 5.26 7.09
C VAL A 73 14.87 6.18 6.04
N GLU A 74 15.76 7.05 6.48
CA GLU A 74 16.51 7.99 5.63
C GLU A 74 17.97 7.57 5.44
N ASP A 75 18.53 6.84 6.43
CA ASP A 75 19.87 6.29 6.40
C ASP A 75 20.09 5.37 5.18
N GLN A 76 21.14 5.65 4.41
CA GLN A 76 21.37 5.00 3.13
C GLN A 76 21.78 3.54 3.28
N GLU A 77 22.54 3.19 4.32
CA GLU A 77 22.92 1.80 4.59
C GLU A 77 21.70 0.95 4.96
N ARG A 78 20.83 1.46 5.84
CA ARG A 78 19.57 0.79 6.20
C ARG A 78 18.59 0.70 5.04
N LYS A 79 18.50 1.72 4.18
CA LYS A 79 17.72 1.64 2.92
C LYS A 79 18.28 0.57 1.97
N ALA A 80 19.61 0.47 1.84
CA ALA A 80 20.25 -0.56 1.02
C ALA A 80 19.90 -1.97 1.49
N GLU A 81 19.89 -2.20 2.80
CA GLU A 81 19.49 -3.50 3.35
C GLU A 81 18.00 -3.77 3.16
N LEU A 82 17.12 -2.78 3.39
CA LEU A 82 15.68 -2.92 3.09
C LEU A 82 15.42 -3.18 1.61
N CYS A 83 16.19 -2.57 0.72
CA CYS A 83 16.12 -2.82 -0.72
C CYS A 83 16.46 -4.28 -1.04
N ARG A 84 17.54 -4.82 -0.46
CA ARG A 84 17.93 -6.23 -0.59
C ARG A 84 16.82 -7.17 -0.13
N LEU A 85 16.27 -6.92 1.07
CA LEU A 85 15.17 -7.69 1.66
C LEU A 85 13.87 -7.58 0.85
N ALA A 86 13.66 -6.50 0.12
CA ALA A 86 12.48 -6.26 -0.72
C ALA A 86 12.63 -6.73 -2.18
N ASN A 87 13.45 -7.74 -2.47
CA ASN A 87 13.78 -8.23 -3.83
C ASN A 87 14.51 -7.19 -4.70
N ASN A 88 15.44 -6.43 -4.14
CA ASN A 88 16.27 -5.46 -4.87
C ASN A 88 15.47 -4.40 -5.64
N GLN A 89 14.36 -3.93 -5.04
CA GLN A 89 13.55 -2.85 -5.61
C GLN A 89 14.30 -1.51 -5.49
N VAL A 90 15.13 -1.20 -6.50
CA VAL A 90 16.14 -0.11 -6.49
C VAL A 90 15.59 1.27 -6.13
N TRP A 91 14.31 1.53 -6.36
CA TRP A 91 13.67 2.79 -5.97
C TRP A 91 13.65 3.03 -4.47
N ILE A 92 13.79 1.99 -3.63
CA ILE A 92 13.98 2.13 -2.18
C ILE A 92 15.27 2.90 -1.88
N ASN A 93 16.33 2.67 -2.65
CA ASN A 93 17.61 3.37 -2.49
C ASN A 93 17.59 4.77 -3.08
N GLN A 94 16.76 5.01 -4.10
CA GLN A 94 16.66 6.30 -4.79
C GLN A 94 15.80 7.30 -4.03
N ALA A 95 14.70 6.85 -3.42
CA ALA A 95 13.80 7.72 -2.69
C ALA A 95 14.55 8.36 -1.48
N PRO A 96 14.34 9.66 -1.20
CA PRO A 96 14.95 10.32 -0.05
C PRO A 96 14.53 9.64 1.27
N VAL A 97 13.27 9.21 1.39
CA VAL A 97 12.75 8.48 2.55
C VAL A 97 12.05 7.19 2.13
N PHE A 98 12.24 6.16 2.95
CA PHE A 98 11.47 4.92 2.91
C PHE A 98 10.75 4.73 4.24
N PHE A 99 9.44 4.90 4.25
CA PHE A 99 8.63 4.62 5.43
C PHE A 99 8.33 3.13 5.55
N VAL A 100 8.33 2.60 6.76
CA VAL A 100 7.84 1.24 7.08
C VAL A 100 6.66 1.38 8.02
N TRP A 101 5.47 1.03 7.52
CA TRP A 101 4.21 1.13 8.24
C TRP A 101 3.94 -0.16 9.00
N LEU A 102 3.55 0.01 10.26
CA LEU A 102 3.50 -1.06 11.24
C LEU A 102 2.09 -1.21 11.78
N ALA A 103 1.64 -2.45 11.91
CA ALA A 103 0.58 -2.82 12.83
C ALA A 103 1.22 -2.81 14.22
N ASP A 104 0.81 -1.88 15.09
CA ASP A 104 1.43 -1.64 16.40
C ASP A 104 0.42 -1.87 17.52
N LEU A 105 0.47 -3.08 18.07
CA LEU A 105 -0.21 -3.44 19.31
C LEU A 105 0.77 -3.44 20.51
N GLY A 106 2.07 -3.34 20.26
CA GLY A 106 3.12 -3.26 21.28
C GLY A 106 2.91 -2.05 22.20
N ARG A 107 2.48 -0.91 21.65
CA ARG A 107 2.11 0.27 22.45
C ARG A 107 1.04 -0.05 23.50
N LEU A 108 -0.03 -0.73 23.10
CA LEU A 108 -1.12 -1.09 24.01
C LEU A 108 -0.73 -2.19 24.98
N ALA A 109 0.08 -3.16 24.55
CA ALA A 109 0.65 -4.18 25.43
C ALA A 109 1.47 -3.53 26.56
N HIS A 110 2.33 -2.56 26.22
CA HIS A 110 3.14 -1.82 27.18
C HIS A 110 2.27 -1.00 28.16
N ILE A 111 1.23 -0.32 27.66
CA ILE A 111 0.29 0.42 28.50
C ILE A 111 -0.47 -0.53 29.45
N ALA A 112 -0.92 -1.67 28.95
CA ALA A 112 -1.63 -2.67 29.75
C ALA A 112 -0.74 -3.21 30.88
N ASP A 113 0.51 -3.57 30.57
CA ASP A 113 1.51 -4.04 31.54
C ASP A 113 1.77 -2.99 32.63
N SER A 114 1.97 -1.73 32.25
CA SER A 114 2.17 -0.61 33.20
C SER A 114 0.99 -0.39 34.16
N ARG A 115 -0.19 -0.92 33.81
CA ARG A 115 -1.43 -0.84 34.58
C ARG A 115 -1.78 -2.17 35.27
N GLY A 116 -0.92 -3.18 35.19
CA GLY A 116 -1.18 -4.52 35.75
C GLY A 116 -2.32 -5.26 35.05
N LEU A 117 -2.61 -4.95 33.79
CA LEU A 117 -3.68 -5.56 33.00
C LEU A 117 -3.09 -6.61 32.04
N ALA A 118 -3.67 -7.81 32.03
CA ALA A 118 -3.30 -8.85 31.08
C ALA A 118 -3.86 -8.54 29.68
N PRO A 119 -3.03 -8.47 28.61
CA PRO A 119 -3.47 -8.07 27.28
C PRO A 119 -4.08 -9.24 26.47
N VAL A 120 -5.03 -9.98 27.06
CA VAL A 120 -5.60 -11.21 26.46
C VAL A 120 -6.28 -11.00 25.11
N ALA A 121 -6.76 -9.77 24.83
CA ALA A 121 -7.37 -9.43 23.56
C ALA A 121 -6.37 -9.45 22.39
N LEU A 122 -5.06 -9.29 22.66
CA LEU A 122 -4.02 -9.32 21.62
C LEU A 122 -3.77 -10.73 21.06
N ASP A 123 -4.26 -11.77 21.75
CA ASP A 123 -4.14 -13.14 21.28
C ASP A 123 -5.08 -13.44 20.09
N TYR A 124 -6.14 -12.65 19.91
CA TYR A 124 -7.17 -12.86 18.88
C TYR A 124 -6.81 -12.14 17.57
N VAL A 125 -7.08 -12.81 16.45
CA VAL A 125 -6.83 -12.27 15.09
C VAL A 125 -7.47 -10.90 14.86
N GLU A 126 -8.61 -10.63 15.49
CA GLU A 126 -9.35 -9.38 15.40
C GLU A 126 -8.49 -8.13 15.65
N LEU A 127 -7.62 -8.15 16.67
CA LEU A 127 -6.80 -6.97 17.00
C LEU A 127 -5.68 -6.77 15.96
N LEU A 128 -5.14 -7.85 15.40
CA LEU A 128 -4.19 -7.76 14.29
C LEU A 128 -4.86 -7.20 13.03
N VAL A 129 -6.08 -7.64 12.71
CA VAL A 129 -6.85 -7.11 11.58
C VAL A 129 -7.10 -5.61 11.75
N LYS A 130 -7.53 -5.17 12.94
CA LYS A 130 -7.67 -3.74 13.27
C LYS A 130 -6.38 -2.96 13.05
N ALA A 131 -5.26 -3.46 13.57
CA ALA A 131 -3.95 -2.81 13.44
C ALA A 131 -3.50 -2.68 11.98
N ILE A 132 -3.71 -3.72 11.17
CA ILE A 132 -3.41 -3.69 9.73
C ILE A 132 -4.29 -2.68 8.99
N VAL A 133 -5.60 -2.62 9.31
CA VAL A 133 -6.53 -1.65 8.71
C VAL A 133 -6.13 -0.22 9.08
N ASP A 134 -5.90 0.05 10.36
CA ASP A 134 -5.47 1.35 10.87
C ASP A 134 -4.17 1.83 10.16
N ALA A 135 -3.17 0.95 10.04
CA ALA A 135 -1.94 1.27 9.32
C ALA A 135 -2.17 1.56 7.82
N SER A 136 -3.11 0.85 7.19
CA SER A 136 -3.46 1.00 5.77
C SER A 136 -4.16 2.32 5.49
N VAL A 137 -5.12 2.73 6.32
CA VAL A 137 -5.82 4.01 6.14
C VAL A 137 -4.92 5.21 6.45
N ALA A 138 -4.07 5.09 7.48
CA ALA A 138 -3.08 6.12 7.81
C ALA A 138 -2.07 6.31 6.66
N ALA A 139 -1.53 5.22 6.12
CA ALA A 139 -0.63 5.26 4.97
C ALA A 139 -1.29 5.86 3.72
N GLN A 140 -2.56 5.53 3.46
CA GLN A 140 -3.28 6.09 2.32
C GLN A 140 -3.48 7.60 2.44
N ASN A 141 -3.77 8.12 3.64
CA ASN A 141 -3.81 9.57 3.88
C ASN A 141 -2.46 10.23 3.60
N ALA A 142 -1.35 9.64 4.06
CA ALA A 142 -0.01 10.15 3.76
C ALA A 142 0.28 10.18 2.26
N ILE A 143 -0.19 9.19 1.50
CA ILE A 143 -0.04 9.17 0.04
C ILE A 143 -0.80 10.30 -0.63
N VAL A 144 -2.08 10.50 -0.28
CA VAL A 144 -2.88 11.58 -0.85
C VAL A 144 -2.25 12.94 -0.55
N ALA A 145 -1.77 13.12 0.68
CA ALA A 145 -1.09 14.34 1.09
C ALA A 145 0.23 14.54 0.32
N ALA A 146 1.07 13.50 0.19
CA ALA A 146 2.29 13.54 -0.61
C ALA A 146 2.02 13.91 -2.08
N GLU A 147 1.06 13.26 -2.70
CA GLU A 147 0.72 13.47 -4.11
C GLU A 147 0.12 14.85 -4.36
N SER A 148 -0.65 15.40 -3.41
CA SER A 148 -1.23 16.75 -3.50
C SER A 148 -0.18 17.87 -3.60
N VAL A 149 1.04 17.63 -3.09
CA VAL A 149 2.17 18.58 -3.16
C VAL A 149 3.23 18.16 -4.18
N GLY A 150 2.90 17.22 -5.08
CA GLY A 150 3.74 16.81 -6.20
C GLY A 150 4.82 15.78 -5.87
N LEU A 151 4.76 15.12 -4.70
CA LEU A 151 5.62 13.98 -4.41
C LEU A 151 5.05 12.70 -5.04
N GLY A 152 5.94 11.80 -5.45
CA GLY A 152 5.61 10.46 -5.91
C GLY A 152 5.68 9.45 -4.78
N THR A 153 4.86 8.41 -4.88
CA THR A 153 4.84 7.33 -3.87
C THR A 153 4.79 5.94 -4.50
N VAL A 154 5.25 4.91 -3.78
CA VAL A 154 4.95 3.51 -4.10
C VAL A 154 4.97 2.62 -2.86
N TYR A 155 3.91 1.84 -2.66
CA TYR A 155 3.87 0.78 -1.65
C TYR A 155 4.82 -0.38 -1.99
N ILE A 156 5.50 -0.88 -0.96
CA ILE A 156 6.43 -2.01 -1.03
C ILE A 156 5.95 -3.13 -0.09
N GLY A 157 5.06 -3.99 -0.59
CA GLY A 157 4.63 -5.19 0.14
C GLY A 157 5.70 -6.28 0.25
N ALA A 158 6.75 -6.20 -0.58
CA ALA A 158 7.79 -7.22 -0.65
C ALA A 158 8.63 -7.37 0.64
N ILE A 159 8.63 -6.35 1.52
CA ILE A 159 9.32 -6.46 2.82
C ILE A 159 8.79 -7.63 3.66
N ARG A 160 7.54 -8.06 3.43
CA ARG A 160 6.93 -9.20 4.12
C ARG A 160 7.54 -10.56 3.74
N LYS A 161 8.39 -10.61 2.72
CA LYS A 161 9.15 -11.84 2.38
C LYS A 161 10.30 -12.11 3.34
N SER A 162 10.72 -11.09 4.07
CA SER A 162 11.82 -11.14 5.05
C SER A 162 11.42 -10.39 6.30
N THR A 163 10.20 -10.66 6.77
CA THR A 163 9.56 -9.93 7.88
C THR A 163 10.43 -9.96 9.13
N GLN A 164 11.02 -11.11 9.46
CA GLN A 164 11.85 -11.26 10.66
C GLN A 164 13.11 -10.39 10.57
N GLU A 165 13.78 -10.39 9.43
CA GLU A 165 14.98 -9.59 9.18
C GLU A 165 14.68 -8.10 9.17
N VAL A 166 13.56 -7.69 8.55
CA VAL A 166 13.09 -6.30 8.59
C VAL A 166 12.81 -5.87 10.02
N ALA A 167 12.16 -6.71 10.82
CA ALA A 167 11.87 -6.37 12.21
C ALA A 167 13.14 -6.25 13.07
N THR A 168 14.09 -7.17 12.90
CA THR A 168 15.40 -7.08 13.55
C THR A 168 16.13 -5.80 13.14
N LEU A 169 16.16 -5.48 11.84
CA LEU A 169 16.83 -4.28 11.31
C LEU A 169 16.25 -2.97 11.88
N LEU A 170 14.95 -2.96 12.17
CA LEU A 170 14.22 -1.80 12.71
C LEU A 170 14.01 -1.89 14.23
N ASN A 171 14.56 -2.90 14.91
CA ASN A 171 14.39 -3.13 16.34
C ASN A 171 12.92 -3.17 16.80
N LEU A 172 12.04 -3.83 16.04
CA LEU A 172 10.63 -3.91 16.38
C LEU A 172 10.41 -4.82 17.60
N PRO A 173 9.65 -4.37 18.62
CA PRO A 173 9.33 -5.17 19.79
C PRO A 173 8.22 -6.20 19.49
N PRO A 174 7.89 -7.11 20.43
CA PRO A 174 6.71 -7.95 20.33
C PRO A 174 5.43 -7.13 20.06
N PHE A 175 4.49 -7.76 19.36
CA PHE A 175 3.21 -7.21 18.94
C PHE A 175 3.31 -6.04 17.95
N VAL A 176 4.46 -5.88 17.29
CA VAL A 176 4.67 -4.90 16.22
C VAL A 176 5.09 -5.61 14.94
N PHE A 177 4.29 -5.46 13.88
CA PHE A 177 4.45 -6.19 12.62
C PHE A 177 4.56 -5.23 11.43
N PRO A 178 5.59 -5.36 10.55
CA PRO A 178 5.73 -4.51 9.37
C PRO A 178 4.74 -4.90 8.27
N VAL A 179 3.74 -4.04 8.04
CA VAL A 179 2.67 -4.30 7.06
C VAL A 179 3.19 -4.07 5.65
N PHE A 180 3.78 -2.91 5.37
CA PHE A 180 4.36 -2.58 4.07
C PHE A 180 5.33 -1.41 4.18
N GLY A 181 6.21 -1.27 3.20
CA GLY A 181 7.01 -0.08 3.01
C GLY A 181 6.31 0.95 2.10
N LEU A 182 6.81 2.18 2.10
CA LEU A 182 6.36 3.26 1.23
C LEU A 182 7.55 4.15 0.86
N CYS A 183 7.94 4.17 -0.41
CA CYS A 183 8.88 5.18 -0.91
C CYS A 183 8.14 6.51 -1.10
N VAL A 184 8.79 7.62 -0.72
CA VAL A 184 8.28 8.97 -0.98
C VAL A 184 9.43 9.84 -1.48
N GLY A 185 9.19 10.62 -2.54
CA GLY A 185 10.21 11.52 -3.11
C GLY A 185 9.74 12.26 -4.35
N TYR A 186 10.60 13.11 -4.90
CA TYR A 186 10.29 13.79 -6.17
C TYR A 186 10.38 12.81 -7.35
N PRO A 187 9.30 12.63 -8.14
CA PRO A 187 9.35 11.75 -9.31
C PRO A 187 10.41 12.21 -10.31
N ASN A 188 11.13 11.26 -10.91
CA ASN A 188 11.94 11.55 -12.09
C ASN A 188 11.01 11.83 -13.30
N PRO A 189 11.03 13.03 -13.91
CA PRO A 189 10.16 13.36 -15.04
C PRO A 189 10.35 12.43 -16.27
N GLU A 190 11.55 11.88 -16.45
CA GLU A 190 11.86 10.98 -17.58
C GLU A 190 11.16 9.63 -17.47
N ALA A 191 10.79 9.20 -16.26
CA ALA A 191 10.15 7.91 -16.04
C ALA A 191 8.66 7.89 -16.42
N GLN A 192 8.05 9.07 -16.66
CA GLN A 192 6.68 9.27 -17.13
C GLN A 192 5.67 8.23 -16.58
N PRO A 193 5.47 8.16 -15.24
CA PRO A 193 4.59 7.17 -14.65
C PRO A 193 3.15 7.41 -15.12
N VAL A 194 2.52 6.36 -15.65
CA VAL A 194 1.17 6.42 -16.19
C VAL A 194 0.12 5.92 -15.20
N VAL A 195 -1.11 6.43 -15.36
CA VAL A 195 -2.28 5.90 -14.65
C VAL A 195 -2.57 4.49 -15.18
N LYS A 196 -2.47 3.49 -14.31
CA LYS A 196 -2.85 2.12 -14.65
C LYS A 196 -4.37 1.96 -14.62
N PRO A 197 -5.01 1.33 -15.62
CA PRO A 197 -6.43 0.99 -15.58
C PRO A 197 -6.83 0.19 -14.33
N ARG A 198 -8.12 0.18 -14.02
CA ARG A 198 -8.74 -0.60 -12.94
C ARG A 198 -9.92 -1.40 -13.47
N LEU A 199 -10.27 -2.44 -12.72
CA LEU A 199 -11.52 -3.17 -12.95
C LEU A 199 -12.70 -2.19 -13.08
N PRO A 200 -13.61 -2.42 -14.05
CA PRO A 200 -14.83 -1.65 -14.18
C PRO A 200 -15.67 -1.69 -12.90
N GLN A 201 -16.44 -0.63 -12.65
CA GLN A 201 -17.26 -0.50 -11.44
C GLN A 201 -18.18 -1.73 -11.18
N PRO A 202 -18.85 -2.33 -12.18
CA PRO A 202 -19.69 -3.52 -11.93
C PRO A 202 -18.95 -4.73 -11.35
N ALA A 203 -17.62 -4.81 -11.51
CA ALA A 203 -16.81 -5.88 -10.92
C ALA A 203 -16.39 -5.62 -9.46
N VAL A 204 -16.61 -4.40 -8.94
CA VAL A 204 -16.12 -3.96 -7.61
C VAL A 204 -17.26 -3.41 -6.74
N PHE A 205 -18.17 -2.65 -7.33
CA PHE A 205 -19.28 -1.98 -6.68
C PHE A 205 -20.56 -2.81 -6.83
N HIS A 206 -20.99 -3.42 -5.71
CA HIS A 206 -22.18 -4.25 -5.63
C HIS A 206 -23.29 -3.52 -4.86
N ARG A 207 -24.54 -3.62 -5.33
CA ARG A 207 -25.71 -3.08 -4.63
C ARG A 207 -26.41 -4.16 -3.83
N GLU A 208 -26.69 -3.87 -2.57
CA GLU A 208 -27.35 -4.73 -1.57
C GLU A 208 -26.59 -6.01 -1.23
N THR A 209 -26.29 -6.86 -2.21
CA THR A 209 -25.65 -8.17 -2.02
C THR A 209 -24.47 -8.36 -2.97
N TYR A 210 -23.51 -9.19 -2.56
CA TYR A 210 -22.37 -9.56 -3.39
C TYR A 210 -22.80 -10.47 -4.53
N LYS A 211 -22.29 -10.22 -5.73
CA LYS A 211 -22.69 -10.95 -6.94
C LYS A 211 -21.49 -11.37 -7.76
N LEU A 212 -20.99 -12.58 -7.50
CA LEU A 212 -19.77 -13.08 -8.14
C LEU A 212 -19.94 -13.30 -9.65
N ALA A 213 -20.99 -14.02 -10.06
CA ALA A 213 -21.20 -14.40 -11.45
C ALA A 213 -21.56 -13.21 -12.36
N GLU A 214 -22.02 -12.08 -11.80
CA GLU A 214 -22.32 -10.87 -12.59
C GLU A 214 -21.06 -10.07 -12.96
N GLN A 215 -19.87 -10.50 -12.54
CA GLN A 215 -18.60 -9.81 -12.83
C GLN A 215 -17.98 -10.22 -14.18
N ASP A 216 -18.41 -11.34 -14.78
CA ASP A 216 -17.73 -11.98 -15.92
C ASP A 216 -17.60 -11.05 -17.14
N GLU A 217 -18.67 -10.35 -17.51
CA GLU A 217 -18.67 -9.40 -18.63
C GLU A 217 -17.73 -8.22 -18.38
N ALA A 218 -17.76 -7.65 -17.17
CA ALA A 218 -16.88 -6.55 -16.79
C ALA A 218 -15.40 -6.98 -16.75
N ILE A 219 -15.11 -8.22 -16.32
CA ILE A 219 -13.76 -8.78 -16.33
C ILE A 219 -13.28 -9.03 -17.76
N ALA A 220 -14.14 -9.56 -18.64
CA ALA A 220 -13.80 -9.75 -20.06
C ALA A 220 -13.46 -8.41 -20.74
N HIS A 221 -14.27 -7.37 -20.50
CA HIS A 221 -13.97 -6.02 -20.99
C HIS A 221 -12.64 -5.48 -20.44
N TYR A 222 -12.38 -5.67 -19.14
CA TYR A 222 -11.12 -5.25 -18.52
C TYR A 222 -9.89 -5.98 -19.09
N ASN A 223 -10.04 -7.25 -19.47
CA ASN A 223 -8.97 -8.01 -20.10
C ASN A 223 -8.50 -7.37 -21.41
N ASP A 224 -9.43 -6.82 -22.21
CA ASP A 224 -9.08 -6.13 -23.45
C ASP A 224 -8.36 -4.82 -23.17
N ILE A 225 -8.87 -4.00 -22.24
CA ILE A 225 -8.20 -2.76 -21.78
C ILE A 225 -6.77 -3.05 -21.29
N MET A 226 -6.58 -4.13 -20.53
CA MET A 226 -5.28 -4.46 -19.97
C MET A 226 -4.30 -5.00 -21.01
N LYS A 227 -4.76 -5.74 -22.04
CA LYS A 227 -3.91 -6.16 -23.17
C LYS A 227 -3.37 -4.95 -23.95
N GLU A 228 -4.22 -3.97 -24.21
CA GLU A 228 -3.81 -2.71 -24.85
C GLU A 228 -2.78 -2.00 -23.98
N PHE A 229 -3.09 -1.81 -22.69
CA PHE A 229 -2.18 -1.20 -21.74
C PHE A 229 -0.83 -1.92 -21.64
N TYR A 230 -0.80 -3.25 -21.59
CA TYR A 230 0.46 -4.01 -21.57
C TYR A 230 1.29 -3.78 -22.84
N THR A 231 0.63 -3.71 -23.99
CA THR A 231 1.27 -3.45 -25.29
C THR A 231 1.87 -2.04 -25.32
N GLU A 232 1.09 -1.02 -24.96
CA GLU A 232 1.54 0.38 -24.92
C GLU A 232 2.72 0.59 -23.96
N GLN A 233 2.64 -0.04 -22.78
CA GLN A 233 3.66 0.08 -21.74
C GLN A 233 4.82 -0.92 -21.92
N LYS A 234 4.83 -1.69 -23.03
CA LYS A 234 5.86 -2.70 -23.35
C LYS A 234 6.09 -3.69 -22.20
N MET A 235 5.02 -4.06 -21.51
CA MET A 235 5.07 -4.97 -20.38
C MET A 235 5.09 -6.42 -20.86
N ASN A 236 5.99 -7.23 -20.28
CA ASN A 236 6.04 -8.66 -20.54
C ASN A 236 5.11 -9.40 -19.57
N VAL A 237 3.81 -9.43 -19.89
CA VAL A 237 2.78 -10.18 -19.15
C VAL A 237 2.20 -11.22 -20.10
N ALA A 238 2.14 -12.49 -19.65
CA ALA A 238 1.52 -13.55 -20.42
C ALA A 238 -0.01 -13.50 -20.27
N GLY A 239 -0.74 -13.56 -21.38
CA GLY A 239 -2.19 -13.55 -21.38
C GLY A 239 -2.81 -12.19 -20.99
N ASP A 240 -4.04 -12.23 -20.50
CA ASP A 240 -4.74 -11.07 -19.96
C ASP A 240 -4.62 -10.93 -18.44
N TRP A 241 -5.28 -9.92 -17.89
CA TRP A 241 -5.27 -9.68 -16.45
C TRP A 241 -5.85 -10.86 -15.66
N SER A 242 -6.94 -11.47 -16.14
CA SER A 242 -7.61 -12.56 -15.44
C SER A 242 -6.74 -13.82 -15.39
N GLN A 243 -6.10 -14.19 -16.50
CA GLN A 243 -5.14 -15.30 -16.55
C GLN A 243 -3.95 -15.03 -15.63
N HIS A 244 -3.29 -13.87 -15.78
CA HIS A 244 -2.15 -13.49 -14.96
C HIS A 244 -2.48 -13.48 -13.45
N SER A 245 -3.68 -13.05 -13.09
CA SER A 245 -4.12 -13.00 -11.70
C SER A 245 -4.47 -14.38 -11.14
N ALA A 246 -5.13 -15.24 -11.94
CA ALA A 246 -5.45 -16.61 -11.57
C ALA A 246 -4.18 -17.46 -11.36
N GLU A 247 -3.19 -17.32 -12.23
CA GLU A 247 -1.90 -18.03 -12.12
C GLU A 247 -1.15 -17.72 -10.82
N ARG A 248 -1.31 -16.51 -10.27
CA ARG A 248 -0.70 -16.10 -8.98
C ARG A 248 -1.27 -16.84 -7.77
N ILE A 249 -2.51 -17.29 -7.85
CA ILE A 249 -3.15 -18.08 -6.78
C ILE A 249 -3.14 -19.59 -7.09
N ALA A 250 -2.89 -19.98 -8.34
CA ALA A 250 -2.82 -21.37 -8.76
C ALA A 250 -1.58 -22.10 -8.24
N THR A 251 -0.51 -21.38 -7.88
CA THR A 251 0.75 -21.98 -7.39
C THR A 251 1.34 -21.24 -6.20
N LEU A 252 2.14 -21.94 -5.39
CA LEU A 252 2.85 -21.34 -4.25
C LEU A 252 3.99 -20.39 -4.66
N ASN A 253 4.34 -20.31 -5.95
CA ASN A 253 5.46 -19.51 -6.43
C ASN A 253 5.30 -18.03 -6.07
N TYR A 254 4.07 -17.51 -6.12
CA TYR A 254 3.79 -16.11 -5.75
C TYR A 254 3.95 -15.86 -4.24
N LEU A 255 3.71 -16.88 -3.42
CA LEU A 255 3.86 -16.83 -1.95
C LEU A 255 5.30 -17.13 -1.48
N LYS A 256 6.27 -17.32 -2.39
CA LYS A 256 7.66 -17.58 -2.01
C LYS A 256 8.20 -16.45 -1.11
N GLY A 257 8.56 -16.82 0.13
CA GLY A 257 9.00 -15.92 1.20
C GLY A 257 7.90 -15.43 2.15
N CYS A 258 6.61 -15.60 1.80
CA CYS A 258 5.48 -15.17 2.63
C CYS A 258 4.56 -16.32 3.07
N LYS A 259 4.84 -17.56 2.67
CA LYS A 259 3.99 -18.72 3.00
C LYS A 259 3.90 -19.00 4.51
N ASP A 260 4.93 -18.66 5.26
CA ASP A 260 5.06 -18.94 6.70
C ASP A 260 4.65 -17.72 7.55
N LEU A 261 3.77 -16.86 7.02
CA LEU A 261 3.33 -15.62 7.69
C LEU A 261 2.74 -15.89 9.08
N ARG A 262 2.00 -16.99 9.25
CA ARG A 262 1.43 -17.37 10.55
C ARG A 262 2.52 -17.62 11.59
N GLU A 263 3.52 -18.43 11.25
CA GLU A 263 4.65 -18.73 12.14
C GLU A 263 5.45 -17.46 12.44
N THR A 264 5.68 -16.65 11.42
CA THR A 264 6.32 -15.34 11.56
C THR A 264 5.57 -14.47 12.58
N LEU A 265 4.26 -14.31 12.45
CA LEU A 265 3.42 -13.55 13.39
C LEU A 265 3.45 -14.14 14.80
N ASN A 266 3.46 -15.47 14.94
CA ASN A 266 3.62 -16.11 16.25
C ASN A 266 4.94 -15.73 16.92
N ASN A 267 6.04 -15.61 16.15
CA ASN A 267 7.33 -15.16 16.67
C ASN A 267 7.31 -13.69 17.15
N PHE A 268 6.39 -12.88 16.63
CA PHE A 268 6.11 -11.53 17.14
C PHE A 268 5.13 -11.52 18.32
N GLY A 269 4.71 -12.67 18.84
CA GLY A 269 3.81 -12.77 19.99
C GLY A 269 2.32 -12.83 19.66
N PHE A 270 1.92 -12.73 18.39
CA PHE A 270 0.52 -12.88 17.99
C PHE A 270 0.12 -14.36 18.04
N LYS A 271 -0.74 -14.78 18.97
CA LYS A 271 -1.17 -16.20 19.06
C LYS A 271 -2.15 -16.62 17.98
N LEU A 272 -2.89 -15.66 17.41
CA LEU A 272 -3.84 -15.86 16.32
C LEU A 272 -4.92 -16.91 16.66
N LEU A 273 -5.53 -16.74 17.84
CA LEU A 273 -6.73 -17.47 18.29
C LEU A 273 -7.97 -17.10 17.47
#